data_AF-A0A821AAL8-F1
#
_entry.id   AF-A0A821AAL8-F1
#
_cell.length_a   1.000
_cell.length_b   1.000
_cell.length_c   1.000
_cell.angle_alpha   90.00
_cell.angle_beta   90.00
_cell.angle_gamma   90.00
#
_symmetry.space_group_name_H-M   'P 1'
#
loop_
_entity.id
_entity.type
_entity.pdbx_description
1 polymer ?
#
loop_
_entity_poly.entity_id
_entity_poly.type
_entity_poly.pdbx_seq_one_letter_code
_entity_poly.pdbx_strand_id
1 'polypeptide(L)'
;LNYFFIPKLVFHNKSKQPISIIELSGEYEDSHGNWCECHDIKLSPALSENDENYNWLPNTTLNLEPLKLTTFAVRVDVKVKGTPGSSNKHRMRAHKSLPQPFKIRLTLQDTEGKTASLIVEQANEQFVLPTKEIAMKTFDFEDIVAFVYADDCDGDERYWVVIYYEDKSKLRFSFGYGLNGYETKYLDTWLIKDFCNQAKKTAATEIVLDEWNHDWRTITALFDKETFILFGFRIELKTDTSKTRETVLLPLDKLRERLAIEKLEPDDDRIVNTYTSIS
;
A
#
# COMPACT_ATOMS: atom_id res chain seq x y z
N LEU A 1 19.11 4.41 1.99
CA LEU A 1 19.31 3.53 3.15
C LEU A 1 17.95 3.24 3.75
N ASN A 2 17.69 2.01 4.15
CA ASN A 2 16.64 1.71 5.13
C ASN A 2 17.26 1.83 6.52
N TYR A 3 16.44 1.89 7.57
CA TYR A 3 16.94 1.95 8.94
C TYR A 3 16.15 1.00 9.82
N PHE A 4 16.83 0.34 10.75
CA PHE A 4 16.21 -0.62 11.65
C PHE A 4 16.34 -0.14 13.08
N PHE A 5 15.29 -0.38 13.83
CA PHE A 5 15.15 0.13 15.18
C PHE A 5 15.02 -1.04 16.15
N ILE A 6 15.92 -1.07 17.14
CA ILE A 6 15.90 -2.01 18.25
C ILE A 6 15.46 -1.19 19.47
N PRO A 7 14.17 -1.22 19.83
CA PRO A 7 13.60 -0.28 20.81
C PRO A 7 14.18 -0.44 22.22
N LYS A 8 14.58 -1.65 22.57
CA LYS A 8 14.90 -2.01 23.96
C LYS A 8 16.06 -3.00 24.00
N LEU A 9 17.27 -2.46 24.06
CA LEU A 9 18.48 -3.20 24.35
C LEU A 9 18.86 -2.97 25.82
N VAL A 10 18.85 -4.04 26.63
CA VAL A 10 19.10 -3.97 28.08
C VAL A 10 20.48 -4.50 28.41
N PHE A 11 21.29 -3.67 29.04
CA PHE A 11 22.60 -4.02 29.55
C PHE A 11 22.55 -4.23 31.06
N HIS A 12 23.19 -5.29 31.53
CA HIS A 12 23.36 -5.55 32.97
C HIS A 12 24.84 -5.57 33.30
N ASN A 13 25.34 -4.53 33.95
CA ASN A 13 26.67 -4.56 34.55
C ASN A 13 26.61 -5.35 35.85
N LYS A 14 27.01 -6.62 35.81
CA LYS A 14 27.05 -7.51 36.99
C LYS A 14 28.29 -7.29 37.87
N SER A 15 29.21 -6.41 37.47
CA SER A 15 30.43 -6.16 38.21
C SER A 15 30.19 -5.13 39.33
N LYS A 16 31.16 -5.03 40.25
CA LYS A 16 31.17 -4.02 41.32
C LYS A 16 31.79 -2.68 40.89
N GLN A 17 32.20 -2.56 39.62
CA GLN A 17 32.87 -1.39 39.07
C GLN A 17 32.11 -0.86 37.85
N PRO A 18 32.22 0.44 37.51
CA PRO A 18 31.62 0.95 36.29
C PRO A 18 32.30 0.32 35.06
N ILE A 19 31.51 0.06 34.03
CA ILE A 19 32.02 -0.44 32.74
C ILE A 19 31.65 0.58 31.67
N SER A 20 32.59 0.93 30.80
CA SER A 20 32.34 1.81 29.67
C SER A 20 32.43 1.02 28.37
N ILE A 21 31.38 1.09 27.56
CA ILE A 21 31.37 0.57 26.19
C ILE A 21 31.88 1.70 25.30
N ILE A 22 33.03 1.49 24.67
CA ILE A 22 33.73 2.52 23.87
C ILE A 22 33.40 2.41 22.39
N GLU A 23 32.96 1.24 21.94
CA GLU A 23 32.63 1.00 20.54
C GLU A 23 31.36 0.14 20.44
N LEU A 24 30.50 0.56 19.51
CA LEU A 24 29.35 -0.21 19.04
C LEU A 24 29.44 -0.27 17.52
N SER A 25 29.61 -1.47 16.99
CA SER A 25 29.58 -1.77 15.57
C SER A 25 28.44 -2.72 15.24
N GLY A 26 28.13 -2.84 13.96
CA GLY A 26 26.97 -3.58 13.49
C GLY A 26 27.21 -4.14 12.10
N GLU A 27 26.77 -5.38 11.90
CA GLU A 27 26.77 -6.07 10.62
C GLU A 27 25.37 -6.59 10.35
N TYR A 28 24.98 -6.70 9.08
CA TYR A 28 23.74 -7.34 8.66
C TYR A 28 23.98 -8.49 7.69
N GLU A 29 23.11 -9.49 7.72
CA GLU A 29 23.15 -10.62 6.79
C GLU A 29 22.52 -10.22 5.44
N ASP A 30 23.25 -10.38 4.34
CA ASP A 30 22.73 -10.15 2.99
C ASP A 30 21.96 -11.37 2.44
N SER A 31 21.40 -11.26 1.22
CA SER A 31 20.64 -12.34 0.59
C SER A 31 21.45 -13.60 0.27
N HIS A 32 22.78 -13.55 0.39
CA HIS A 32 23.70 -14.66 0.15
C HIS A 32 24.30 -15.21 1.45
N GLY A 33 23.89 -14.70 2.62
CA GLY A 33 24.41 -15.10 3.92
C GLY A 33 25.74 -14.42 4.31
N ASN A 34 26.18 -13.40 3.59
CA ASN A 34 27.38 -12.65 3.95
C ASN A 34 27.05 -11.56 4.98
N TRP A 35 27.96 -11.34 5.92
CA TRP A 35 27.88 -10.23 6.86
C TRP A 35 28.44 -8.96 6.22
N CYS A 36 27.60 -7.93 6.15
CA CYS A 36 27.91 -6.63 5.56
C CYS A 36 27.86 -5.55 6.65
N GLU A 37 28.76 -4.58 6.61
CA GLU A 37 28.81 -3.50 7.59
C GLU A 37 27.53 -2.63 7.56
N CYS A 38 26.94 -2.38 8.73
CA CYS A 38 25.88 -1.38 8.91
C CYS A 38 26.46 0.03 8.81
N HIS A 39 25.66 0.99 8.36
CA HIS A 39 26.00 2.39 8.36
C HIS A 39 25.39 3.11 9.56
N ASP A 40 26.07 4.15 10.05
CA ASP A 40 25.53 5.17 10.97
C ASP A 40 24.73 4.60 12.16
N ILE A 41 25.42 3.89 13.05
CA ILE A 41 24.82 3.29 14.25
C ILE A 41 24.64 4.36 15.32
N LYS A 42 23.40 4.52 15.78
CA LYS A 42 23.03 5.52 16.77
C LYS A 42 22.42 4.88 17.99
N LEU A 43 22.73 5.46 19.14
CA LEU A 43 22.20 5.08 20.43
C LEU A 43 21.33 6.21 20.97
N SER A 44 20.26 5.85 21.65
CA SER A 44 19.49 6.79 22.44
C SER A 44 19.20 6.13 23.79
N PRO A 45 19.35 6.84 24.93
CA PRO A 45 18.76 6.37 26.18
C PRO A 45 17.28 6.06 25.91
N ALA A 46 16.83 4.85 26.24
CA ALA A 46 15.44 4.50 25.99
C ALA A 46 14.55 5.38 26.89
N LEU A 47 13.93 6.39 26.31
CA LEU A 47 12.83 7.11 26.96
C LEU A 47 11.62 6.17 27.02
N SER A 48 10.62 6.52 27.85
CA SER A 48 9.42 5.70 28.04
C SER A 48 8.83 5.21 26.72
N GLU A 49 8.22 4.01 26.71
CA GLU A 49 7.76 3.25 25.54
C GLU A 49 6.85 4.01 24.54
N ASN A 50 6.42 5.24 24.86
CA ASN A 50 5.54 6.09 24.06
C ASN A 50 6.22 7.34 23.46
N ASP A 51 7.51 7.58 23.70
CA ASP A 51 8.19 8.78 23.20
C ASP A 51 8.88 8.50 21.85
N GLU A 52 8.30 8.99 20.76
CA GLU A 52 8.90 8.90 19.42
C GLU A 52 10.13 9.83 19.26
N ASN A 53 10.37 10.72 20.23
CA ASN A 53 11.46 11.69 20.21
C ASN A 53 12.76 11.11 20.80
N TYR A 54 13.32 10.11 20.14
CA TYR A 54 14.66 9.62 20.49
C TYR A 54 15.71 10.70 20.23
N ASN A 55 16.42 11.10 21.28
CA ASN A 55 17.63 11.90 21.16
C ASN A 55 18.77 10.99 20.70
N TRP A 56 18.97 10.92 19.40
CA TRP A 56 19.99 10.08 18.77
C TRP A 56 21.39 10.66 18.97
N LEU A 57 22.21 9.95 19.73
CA LEU A 57 23.58 10.34 20.00
C LEU A 57 24.51 9.54 19.04
N PRO A 58 25.33 10.23 18.23
CA PRO A 58 26.35 9.57 17.41
C PRO A 58 27.53 9.14 18.29
N ASN A 59 28.15 7.99 17.98
CA ASN A 59 29.45 7.55 18.52
C ASN A 59 29.63 7.79 20.03
N THR A 60 28.70 7.31 20.84
CA THR A 60 28.69 7.63 22.28
C THR A 60 29.30 6.51 23.09
N THR A 61 30.27 6.84 23.93
CA THR A 61 30.71 5.97 25.01
C THR A 61 29.54 5.75 25.99
N LEU A 62 29.12 4.50 26.18
CA LEU A 62 28.06 4.16 27.13
C LEU A 62 28.66 3.80 28.47
N ASN A 63 28.30 4.53 29.52
CA ASN A 63 28.72 4.21 30.89
C ASN A 63 27.64 3.37 31.58
N LEU A 64 28.02 2.17 32.02
CA LEU A 64 27.17 1.24 32.73
C LEU A 64 27.52 1.24 34.21
N GLU A 65 26.58 1.71 35.02
CA GLU A 65 26.72 1.76 36.48
C GLU A 65 26.82 0.34 37.10
N PRO A 66 27.63 0.14 38.15
CA PRO A 66 27.76 -1.16 38.82
C PRO A 66 26.41 -1.70 39.29
N LEU A 67 26.17 -3.00 39.09
CA LEU A 67 24.99 -3.73 39.55
C LEU A 67 23.64 -3.13 39.08
N LYS A 68 23.64 -2.34 38.00
CA LYS A 68 22.43 -1.72 37.44
C LYS A 68 22.10 -2.26 36.05
N LEU A 69 20.82 -2.13 35.73
CA LEU A 69 20.29 -2.28 34.39
C LEU A 69 20.27 -0.92 33.70
N THR A 70 20.71 -0.88 32.45
CA THR A 70 20.63 0.31 31.60
C THR A 70 19.98 -0.08 30.28
N THR A 71 19.01 0.71 29.83
CA THR A 71 18.26 0.42 28.62
C THR A 71 18.53 1.49 27.57
N PHE A 72 18.83 1.04 26.36
CA PHE A 72 19.03 1.91 25.21
C PHE A 72 18.17 1.45 24.04
N ALA A 73 17.86 2.38 23.16
CA ALA A 73 17.37 2.09 21.85
C ALA A 73 18.53 2.22 20.85
N VAL A 74 18.57 1.32 19.87
CA VAL A 74 19.59 1.31 18.81
C VAL A 74 18.92 1.56 17.48
N ARG A 75 19.49 2.44 16.67
CA ARG A 75 19.16 2.57 15.27
C ARG A 75 20.37 2.21 14.43
N VAL A 76 20.16 1.40 13.41
CA VAL A 76 21.18 1.06 12.42
C VAL A 76 20.66 1.39 11.03
N ASP A 77 21.47 2.06 10.21
CA ASP A 77 21.12 2.33 8.82
C ASP A 77 21.75 1.24 7.92
N VAL A 78 21.01 0.73 6.95
CA VAL A 78 21.40 -0.41 6.13
C VAL A 78 21.27 -0.05 4.66
N LYS A 79 22.26 -0.49 3.88
CA LYS A 79 22.24 -0.32 2.43
C LYS A 79 21.36 -1.39 1.78
N VAL A 80 20.45 -0.93 0.93
CA VAL A 80 19.54 -1.80 0.18
C VAL A 80 19.86 -1.69 -1.31
N LYS A 81 19.63 -2.77 -2.06
CA LYS A 81 19.75 -2.76 -3.53
C LYS A 81 18.39 -2.33 -4.10
N GLY A 82 18.33 -1.18 -4.75
CA GLY A 82 17.09 -0.61 -5.30
C GLY A 82 16.65 0.67 -4.59
N THR A 83 15.38 1.02 -4.74
CA THR A 83 14.80 2.22 -4.14
C THR A 83 14.51 1.98 -2.66
N PRO A 84 15.05 2.79 -1.73
CA PRO A 84 14.69 2.70 -0.31
C PRO A 84 13.20 2.99 -0.08
N GLY A 85 12.68 2.55 1.08
CA GLY A 85 11.28 2.81 1.43
C GLY A 85 10.90 4.30 1.34
N SER A 86 9.73 4.58 0.78
CA SER A 86 9.22 5.95 0.56
C SER A 86 8.77 6.66 1.84
N SER A 87 8.43 5.90 2.89
CA SER A 87 7.96 6.40 4.19
C SER A 87 8.82 5.85 5.34
N ASN A 88 8.70 6.45 6.53
CA ASN A 88 9.36 5.93 7.74
C ASN A 88 8.96 4.48 8.04
N LYS A 89 7.66 4.17 7.93
CA LYS A 89 7.14 2.81 8.11
C LYS A 89 7.76 1.83 7.12
N HIS A 90 7.91 2.21 5.84
CA HIS A 90 8.54 1.36 4.83
C HIS A 90 10.05 1.23 5.04
N ARG A 91 10.74 2.28 5.52
CA ARG A 91 12.18 2.24 5.81
C ARG A 91 12.53 1.40 7.02
N MET A 92 11.61 1.23 7.96
CA MET A 92 11.74 0.35 9.13
C MET A 92 11.57 -1.14 8.82
N ARG A 93 11.12 -1.46 7.61
CA ARG A 93 10.98 -2.82 7.11
C ARG A 93 12.24 -3.24 6.39
N ALA A 94 12.54 -4.52 6.44
CA ALA A 94 13.58 -5.10 5.63
C ALA A 94 13.14 -5.16 4.17
N HIS A 95 13.88 -4.43 3.34
CA HIS A 95 13.66 -4.36 1.90
C HIS A 95 13.76 -5.75 1.25
N LYS A 96 13.03 -6.00 0.16
CA LYS A 96 13.00 -7.28 -0.58
C LYS A 96 14.38 -7.82 -1.02
N SER A 97 15.40 -6.96 -1.07
CA SER A 97 16.78 -7.34 -1.37
C SER A 97 17.54 -7.95 -0.18
N LEU A 98 16.93 -8.01 0.99
CA LEU A 98 17.50 -8.54 2.24
C LEU A 98 16.78 -9.83 2.63
N PRO A 99 17.43 -10.74 3.37
CA PRO A 99 16.81 -11.98 3.82
C PRO A 99 15.65 -11.72 4.81
N GLN A 100 14.74 -12.68 4.91
CA GLN A 100 13.69 -12.74 5.92
C GLN A 100 13.79 -14.06 6.69
N PRO A 101 13.90 -14.05 8.04
CA PRO A 101 14.03 -12.87 8.88
C PRO A 101 15.33 -12.11 8.63
N PHE A 102 15.27 -10.79 8.72
CA PHE A 102 16.45 -9.95 8.58
C PHE A 102 17.28 -9.99 9.86
N LYS A 103 18.59 -10.18 9.74
CA LYS A 103 19.47 -10.34 10.91
C LYS A 103 20.49 -9.23 10.99
N ILE A 104 20.65 -8.70 12.20
CA ILE A 104 21.62 -7.67 12.55
C ILE A 104 22.46 -8.20 13.69
N ARG A 105 23.77 -8.30 13.51
CA ARG A 105 24.72 -8.57 14.57
C ARG A 105 25.25 -7.26 15.10
N LEU A 106 24.98 -6.95 16.36
CA LEU A 106 25.62 -5.86 17.07
C LEU A 106 26.83 -6.40 17.82
N THR A 107 27.96 -5.69 17.72
CA THR A 107 29.19 -6.00 18.46
C THR A 107 29.56 -4.81 19.32
N LEU A 108 29.86 -5.08 20.59
CA LEU A 108 30.18 -4.09 21.60
C LEU A 108 31.60 -4.37 22.09
N GLN A 109 32.38 -3.32 22.31
CA GLN A 109 33.70 -3.42 22.91
C GLN A 109 33.81 -2.51 24.12
N ASP A 110 34.30 -3.06 25.23
CA ASP A 110 34.56 -2.30 26.45
C ASP A 110 35.96 -1.66 26.47
N THR A 111 36.22 -0.84 27.49
CA THR A 111 37.54 -0.20 27.72
C THR A 111 38.69 -1.17 27.93
N GLU A 112 38.42 -2.42 28.29
CA GLU A 112 39.43 -3.47 28.47
C GLU A 112 39.69 -4.25 27.15
N GLY A 113 38.98 -3.92 26.08
CA GLY A 113 39.05 -4.59 24.79
C GLY A 113 38.28 -5.91 24.73
N LYS A 114 37.44 -6.22 25.73
CA LYS A 114 36.57 -7.39 25.67
C LYS A 114 35.38 -7.09 24.76
N THR A 115 35.01 -8.08 23.97
CA THR A 115 33.90 -7.96 23.03
C THR A 115 32.72 -8.84 23.42
N ALA A 116 31.53 -8.34 23.15
CA ALA A 116 30.28 -9.10 23.22
C ALA A 116 29.47 -8.86 21.96
N SER A 117 28.78 -9.87 21.47
CA SER A 117 27.90 -9.74 20.31
C SER A 117 26.50 -10.28 20.57
N LEU A 118 25.53 -9.68 19.88
CA LEU A 118 24.13 -10.05 19.91
C LEU A 118 23.61 -10.07 18.47
N ILE A 119 22.93 -11.15 18.08
CA ILE A 119 22.18 -11.20 16.83
C ILE A 119 20.73 -10.89 17.14
N VAL A 120 20.20 -9.86 16.47
CA VAL A 120 18.79 -9.47 16.51
C VAL A 120 18.16 -9.87 15.19
N GLU A 121 17.02 -10.54 15.28
CA GLU A 121 16.22 -10.92 14.11
C GLU A 121 14.99 -10.00 14.04
N GLN A 122 14.75 -9.44 12.86
CA GLN A 122 13.58 -8.63 12.55
C GLN A 122 12.80 -9.32 11.44
N ALA A 123 11.57 -9.71 11.76
CA ALA A 123 10.60 -10.14 10.77
C ALA A 123 9.77 -8.92 10.35
N ASN A 124 9.54 -8.76 9.05
CA ASN A 124 8.57 -7.78 8.59
C ASN A 124 7.17 -8.18 9.06
N GLU A 125 6.43 -7.23 9.62
CA GLU A 125 4.99 -7.40 9.86
C GLU A 125 4.27 -7.67 8.54
N GLN A 126 3.15 -8.37 8.56
CA GLN A 126 2.35 -8.55 7.34
C GLN A 126 1.89 -7.19 6.79
N PHE A 127 1.91 -7.04 5.46
CA PHE A 127 1.32 -5.86 4.84
C PHE A 127 -0.19 -5.87 5.06
N VAL A 128 -0.72 -4.74 5.52
CA VAL A 128 -2.17 -4.51 5.55
C VAL A 128 -2.57 -4.01 4.17
N LEU A 129 -2.64 -4.93 3.21
CA LEU A 129 -3.11 -4.63 1.87
C LEU A 129 -4.65 -4.63 1.85
N PRO A 130 -5.30 -3.69 1.15
CA PRO A 130 -6.74 -3.72 0.93
C PRO A 130 -7.21 -5.08 0.39
N THR A 131 -7.98 -5.83 1.16
CA THR A 131 -8.81 -6.91 0.62
C THR A 131 -10.22 -6.39 0.41
N LYS A 132 -11.07 -7.17 -0.27
CA LYS A 132 -12.50 -6.87 -0.36
C LYS A 132 -13.10 -6.62 1.02
N GLU A 133 -12.82 -7.48 1.99
CA GLU A 133 -13.36 -7.42 3.35
C GLU A 133 -12.85 -6.18 4.10
N ILE A 134 -11.57 -5.86 3.96
CA ILE A 134 -10.98 -4.67 4.60
C ILE A 134 -11.57 -3.40 3.97
N ALA A 135 -11.69 -3.35 2.65
CA ALA A 135 -12.28 -2.21 1.94
C ALA A 135 -13.74 -2.00 2.34
N MET A 136 -14.54 -3.09 2.41
CA MET A 136 -15.92 -3.05 2.91
C MET A 136 -16.00 -2.44 4.30
N LYS A 137 -15.18 -2.94 5.24
CA LYS A 137 -15.19 -2.47 6.63
C LYS A 137 -14.70 -1.03 6.76
N THR A 138 -13.74 -0.61 5.95
CA THR A 138 -13.08 0.69 6.07
C THR A 138 -13.88 1.81 5.42
N PHE A 139 -14.53 1.52 4.29
CA PHE A 139 -15.20 2.53 3.45
C PHE A 139 -16.72 2.35 3.38
N ASP A 140 -17.26 1.38 4.12
CA ASP A 140 -18.70 1.10 4.22
C ASP A 140 -19.35 0.78 2.86
N PHE A 141 -18.65 0.00 2.02
CA PHE A 141 -19.17 -0.42 0.73
C PHE A 141 -20.24 -1.51 0.89
N GLU A 142 -21.48 -1.18 0.51
CA GLU A 142 -22.61 -2.11 0.47
C GLU A 142 -22.71 -2.85 -0.88
N ASP A 143 -23.23 -4.10 -0.87
CA ASP A 143 -23.58 -4.87 -2.10
C ASP A 143 -22.50 -4.84 -3.19
N ILE A 144 -21.26 -5.23 -2.83
CA ILE A 144 -20.13 -5.29 -3.76
C ILE A 144 -20.39 -6.31 -4.88
N VAL A 145 -20.37 -5.80 -6.11
CA VAL A 145 -20.43 -6.57 -7.35
C VAL A 145 -19.06 -7.18 -7.68
N ALA A 146 -17.99 -6.38 -7.63
CA ALA A 146 -16.64 -6.83 -7.93
C ALA A 146 -15.58 -6.06 -7.14
N PHE A 147 -14.46 -6.72 -6.87
CA PHE A 147 -13.26 -6.12 -6.30
C PHE A 147 -12.06 -6.61 -7.11
N VAL A 148 -11.59 -5.76 -8.03
CA VAL A 148 -10.46 -6.04 -8.93
C VAL A 148 -9.24 -5.34 -8.37
N TYR A 149 -8.10 -6.03 -8.32
CA TYR A 149 -6.88 -5.44 -7.77
C TYR A 149 -5.61 -5.84 -8.53
N ALA A 150 -4.58 -5.02 -8.40
CA ALA A 150 -3.22 -5.33 -8.80
C ALA A 150 -2.25 -4.89 -7.68
N ASP A 151 -1.32 -5.77 -7.33
CA ASP A 151 -0.33 -5.51 -6.29
C ASP A 151 0.87 -4.77 -6.88
N ASP A 152 1.39 -3.80 -6.14
CA ASP A 152 2.70 -3.25 -6.37
C ASP A 152 3.68 -3.75 -5.29
N CYS A 153 4.43 -4.79 -5.63
CA CYS A 153 5.43 -5.39 -4.76
C CYS A 153 6.65 -4.49 -4.49
N ASP A 154 6.81 -3.41 -5.25
CA ASP A 154 7.93 -2.47 -5.07
C ASP A 154 7.52 -1.32 -4.15
N GLY A 155 6.29 -0.83 -4.32
CA GLY A 155 5.66 0.15 -3.46
C GLY A 155 5.08 -0.41 -2.16
N ASP A 156 5.00 -1.74 -2.02
CA ASP A 156 4.28 -2.43 -0.92
C ASP A 156 2.80 -2.04 -0.84
N GLU A 157 2.17 -1.77 -1.98
CA GLU A 157 0.84 -1.21 -2.11
C GLU A 157 -0.07 -2.09 -2.96
N ARG A 158 -1.39 -1.87 -2.85
CA ARG A 158 -2.38 -2.50 -3.74
C ARG A 158 -3.25 -1.43 -4.35
N TYR A 159 -3.32 -1.46 -5.67
CA TYR A 159 -4.25 -0.69 -6.48
C TYR A 159 -5.51 -1.50 -6.66
N TRP A 160 -6.67 -0.87 -6.49
CA TRP A 160 -7.94 -1.58 -6.53
C TRP A 160 -9.06 -0.75 -7.16
N VAL A 161 -10.01 -1.47 -7.75
CA VAL A 161 -11.31 -0.97 -8.18
C VAL A 161 -12.38 -1.81 -7.50
N VAL A 162 -13.33 -1.14 -6.87
CA VAL A 162 -14.54 -1.79 -6.36
C VAL A 162 -15.73 -1.29 -7.16
N ILE A 163 -16.58 -2.22 -7.57
CA ILE A 163 -17.89 -1.95 -8.15
C ILE A 163 -18.93 -2.38 -7.14
N TYR A 164 -19.85 -1.50 -6.79
CA TYR A 164 -20.83 -1.77 -5.74
C TYR A 164 -22.13 -1.00 -5.94
N TYR A 165 -23.20 -1.42 -5.27
CA TYR A 165 -24.46 -0.68 -5.28
C TYR A 165 -24.60 0.14 -4.02
N GLU A 166 -24.76 1.46 -4.18
CA GLU A 166 -25.22 2.33 -3.10
C GLU A 166 -26.75 2.45 -3.14
N ASP A 167 -27.36 2.48 -1.95
CA ASP A 167 -28.81 2.66 -1.75
C ASP A 167 -29.64 1.71 -2.60
N LYS A 168 -29.09 0.51 -2.86
CA LYS A 168 -29.66 -0.55 -3.71
C LYS A 168 -30.05 -0.09 -5.12
N SER A 169 -29.57 1.05 -5.62
CA SER A 169 -30.04 1.59 -6.91
C SER A 169 -28.96 2.23 -7.77
N LYS A 170 -27.88 2.71 -7.16
CA LYS A 170 -26.81 3.42 -7.88
C LYS A 170 -25.58 2.55 -7.97
N LEU A 171 -25.17 2.21 -9.18
CA LEU A 171 -23.90 1.51 -9.37
C LEU A 171 -22.75 2.53 -9.26
N ARG A 172 -21.80 2.24 -8.37
CA ARG A 172 -20.64 3.07 -8.10
C ARG A 172 -19.36 2.33 -8.41
N PHE A 173 -18.38 3.10 -8.85
CA PHE A 173 -17.01 2.67 -9.03
C PHE A 173 -16.14 3.47 -8.07
N SER A 174 -15.44 2.80 -7.17
CA SER A 174 -14.43 3.45 -6.34
C SER A 174 -13.06 2.90 -6.66
N PHE A 175 -12.09 3.80 -6.77
CA PHE A 175 -10.73 3.53 -7.20
C PHE A 175 -9.76 4.01 -6.12
N GLY A 176 -8.85 3.15 -5.68
CA GLY A 176 -7.90 3.52 -4.64
C GLY A 176 -6.56 2.81 -4.77
N TYR A 177 -5.61 3.31 -4.00
CA TYR A 177 -4.33 2.66 -3.74
C TYR A 177 -4.08 2.70 -2.23
N GLY A 178 -3.80 1.54 -1.64
CA GLY A 178 -3.77 1.39 -0.18
C GLY A 178 -5.13 1.70 0.48
N LEU A 179 -5.09 2.13 1.75
CA LEU A 179 -6.28 2.42 2.58
C LEU A 179 -6.47 3.91 2.92
N ASN A 180 -5.73 4.80 2.25
CA ASN A 180 -5.67 6.23 2.64
C ASN A 180 -6.78 7.09 2.03
N GLY A 181 -7.54 6.56 1.07
CA GLY A 181 -8.61 7.28 0.38
C GLY A 181 -8.93 6.64 -0.97
N TYR A 182 -10.00 7.12 -1.61
CA TYR A 182 -10.42 6.65 -2.93
C TYR A 182 -11.12 7.76 -3.72
N GLU A 183 -11.04 7.65 -5.04
CA GLU A 183 -11.87 8.41 -5.99
C GLU A 183 -13.15 7.63 -6.26
N THR A 184 -14.27 8.31 -6.51
CA THR A 184 -15.54 7.66 -6.89
C THR A 184 -16.09 8.22 -8.20
N LYS A 185 -16.56 7.33 -9.07
CA LYS A 185 -17.36 7.64 -10.25
C LYS A 185 -18.74 7.00 -10.13
N TYR A 186 -19.72 7.69 -10.69
CA TYR A 186 -21.12 7.31 -10.64
C TYR A 186 -21.55 6.79 -11.99
N LEU A 187 -22.23 5.64 -12.01
CA LEU A 187 -22.91 5.16 -13.18
C LEU A 187 -24.42 5.31 -12.97
N ASP A 188 -24.95 6.45 -13.38
CA ASP A 188 -26.38 6.72 -13.36
C ASP A 188 -27.05 6.35 -14.70
N THR A 189 -28.38 6.43 -14.73
CA THR A 189 -29.18 6.13 -15.91
C THR A 189 -28.81 6.99 -17.12
N TRP A 190 -28.46 8.26 -16.90
CA TRP A 190 -28.12 9.17 -17.99
C TRP A 190 -26.81 8.76 -18.65
N LEU A 191 -25.78 8.49 -17.85
CA LEU A 191 -24.47 8.08 -18.34
C LEU A 191 -24.53 6.72 -19.05
N ILE A 192 -25.34 5.78 -18.54
CA ILE A 192 -25.58 4.49 -19.21
C ILE A 192 -26.21 4.70 -20.59
N LYS A 193 -27.22 5.57 -20.68
CA LYS A 193 -27.88 5.89 -21.96
C LYS A 193 -26.91 6.56 -22.93
N ASP A 194 -26.08 7.48 -22.44
CA ASP A 194 -25.07 8.14 -23.26
C ASP A 194 -24.06 7.13 -23.84
N PHE A 195 -23.53 6.25 -23.00
CA PHE A 195 -22.66 5.15 -23.42
C PHE A 195 -23.30 4.23 -24.47
N CYS A 196 -24.56 3.83 -24.26
CA CYS A 196 -25.28 3.00 -25.23
C CYS A 196 -25.50 3.74 -26.57
N ASN A 197 -25.84 5.04 -26.52
CA ASN A 197 -26.01 5.86 -27.71
C ASN A 197 -24.70 6.07 -28.46
N GLN A 198 -23.59 6.29 -27.74
CA GLN A 198 -22.26 6.37 -28.33
C GLN A 198 -21.90 5.05 -29.03
N ALA A 199 -22.12 3.91 -28.38
CA ALA A 199 -21.85 2.58 -28.95
C ALA A 199 -22.64 2.33 -30.23
N LYS A 200 -23.93 2.69 -30.24
CA LYS A 200 -24.79 2.63 -31.44
C LYS A 200 -24.26 3.52 -32.56
N LYS A 201 -23.94 4.78 -32.27
CA LYS A 201 -23.47 5.76 -33.26
C LYS A 201 -22.15 5.34 -33.91
N THR A 202 -21.25 4.73 -33.15
CA THR A 202 -19.92 4.30 -33.64
C THR A 202 -19.87 2.84 -34.08
N ALA A 203 -20.97 2.09 -33.92
CA ALA A 203 -21.02 0.64 -34.09
C ALA A 203 -19.93 -0.11 -33.29
N ALA A 204 -19.55 0.43 -32.13
CA ALA A 204 -18.51 -0.14 -31.27
C ALA A 204 -19.13 -1.07 -30.19
N THR A 205 -18.51 -2.23 -29.98
CA THR A 205 -18.87 -3.15 -28.89
C THR A 205 -18.07 -2.89 -27.61
N GLU A 206 -17.09 -2.00 -27.68
CA GLU A 206 -16.20 -1.63 -26.59
C GLU A 206 -15.96 -0.12 -26.64
N ILE A 207 -16.16 0.56 -25.52
CA ILE A 207 -15.87 2.00 -25.38
C ILE A 207 -14.94 2.18 -24.18
N VAL A 208 -13.78 2.79 -24.42
CA VAL A 208 -12.86 3.17 -23.37
C VAL A 208 -13.38 4.43 -22.67
N LEU A 209 -13.42 4.40 -21.34
CA LEU A 209 -13.93 5.51 -20.53
C LEU A 209 -12.76 6.42 -20.12
N ASP A 210 -12.37 7.33 -21.02
CA ASP A 210 -11.16 8.15 -20.85
C ASP A 210 -11.14 8.96 -19.56
N GLU A 211 -12.28 9.53 -19.15
CA GLU A 211 -12.40 10.30 -17.90
C GLU A 211 -12.25 9.45 -16.62
N TRP A 212 -12.31 8.13 -16.75
CA TRP A 212 -12.18 7.18 -15.64
C TRP A 212 -10.80 6.52 -15.64
N ASN A 213 -10.02 6.70 -16.71
CA ASN A 213 -8.69 6.14 -16.85
C ASN A 213 -7.66 6.92 -16.02
N HIS A 214 -6.58 6.21 -15.69
CA HIS A 214 -5.39 6.74 -15.03
C HIS A 214 -4.20 5.93 -15.54
N ASP A 215 -2.97 6.41 -15.36
CA ASP A 215 -1.74 5.68 -15.73
C ASP A 215 -1.70 4.21 -15.25
N TRP A 216 -2.36 3.89 -14.13
CA TRP A 216 -2.42 2.55 -13.54
C TRP A 216 -3.75 1.80 -13.82
N ARG A 217 -4.73 2.41 -14.50
CA ARG A 217 -6.03 1.77 -14.78
C ARG A 217 -6.65 2.15 -16.12
N THR A 218 -7.29 1.18 -16.75
CA THR A 218 -8.16 1.38 -17.92
C THR A 218 -9.50 0.72 -17.69
N ILE A 219 -10.59 1.47 -17.91
CA ILE A 219 -11.96 0.98 -17.82
C ILE A 219 -12.58 1.00 -19.21
N THR A 220 -13.11 -0.15 -19.64
CA THR A 220 -13.82 -0.28 -20.92
C THR A 220 -15.24 -0.74 -20.67
N ALA A 221 -16.22 0.03 -21.14
CA ALA A 221 -17.62 -0.38 -21.19
C ALA A 221 -17.84 -1.39 -22.33
N LEU A 222 -18.60 -2.46 -22.06
CA LEU A 222 -18.84 -3.56 -22.99
C LEU A 222 -20.31 -3.62 -23.39
N PHE A 223 -20.57 -3.69 -24.70
CA PHE A 223 -21.91 -3.61 -25.27
C PHE A 223 -22.24 -4.83 -26.09
N ASP A 224 -23.48 -5.28 -25.98
CA ASP A 224 -23.99 -6.36 -26.80
C ASP A 224 -23.96 -5.95 -28.28
N LYS A 225 -23.52 -6.85 -29.15
CA LYS A 225 -23.24 -6.52 -30.56
C LYS A 225 -24.50 -6.17 -31.34
N GLU A 226 -25.63 -6.75 -30.97
CA GLU A 226 -26.89 -6.59 -31.71
C GLU A 226 -27.71 -5.42 -31.17
N THR A 227 -27.77 -5.30 -29.85
CA THR A 227 -28.64 -4.33 -29.16
C THR A 227 -27.90 -3.08 -28.70
N PHE A 228 -26.57 -3.13 -28.63
CA PHE A 228 -25.70 -2.10 -28.04
C PHE A 228 -26.09 -1.73 -26.60
N ILE A 229 -26.64 -2.70 -25.87
CA ILE A 229 -26.93 -2.56 -24.45
C ILE A 229 -25.64 -2.85 -23.67
N LEU A 230 -25.30 -1.95 -22.74
CA LEU A 230 -24.20 -2.13 -21.79
C LEU A 230 -24.45 -3.38 -20.94
N PHE A 231 -23.56 -4.37 -20.99
CA PHE A 231 -23.68 -5.61 -20.20
C PHE A 231 -22.55 -5.81 -19.19
N GLY A 232 -21.47 -5.04 -19.27
CA GLY A 232 -20.31 -5.26 -18.44
C GLY A 232 -19.24 -4.19 -18.58
N PHE A 233 -18.20 -4.35 -17.77
CA PHE A 233 -17.00 -3.56 -17.84
C PHE A 233 -15.78 -4.46 -17.86
N ARG A 234 -14.78 -4.10 -18.65
CA ARG A 234 -13.44 -4.66 -18.57
C ARG A 234 -12.55 -3.69 -17.82
N ILE A 235 -11.95 -4.18 -16.75
CA ILE A 235 -11.05 -3.43 -15.88
C ILE A 235 -9.65 -3.97 -16.10
N GLU A 236 -8.74 -3.09 -16.51
CA GLU A 236 -7.32 -3.38 -16.59
C GLU A 236 -6.60 -2.53 -15.55
N LEU A 237 -5.91 -3.18 -14.62
CA LEU A 237 -5.05 -2.54 -13.64
C LEU A 237 -3.61 -2.89 -13.92
N LYS A 238 -2.72 -1.90 -13.82
CA LYS A 238 -1.29 -2.05 -14.07
C LYS A 238 -0.49 -1.32 -13.00
N THR A 239 0.41 -2.03 -12.36
CA THR A 239 1.46 -1.49 -11.48
C THR A 239 2.82 -1.71 -12.14
N ASP A 240 3.89 -1.28 -11.48
CA ASP A 240 5.26 -1.55 -11.95
C ASP A 240 5.62 -3.04 -11.91
N THR A 241 4.91 -3.82 -11.09
CA THR A 241 5.25 -5.22 -10.80
C THR A 241 4.15 -6.22 -11.16
N SER A 242 2.94 -5.77 -11.47
CA SER A 242 1.78 -6.62 -11.75
C SER A 242 0.82 -6.01 -12.76
N LYS A 243 0.06 -6.88 -13.42
CA LYS A 243 -1.07 -6.48 -14.27
C LYS A 243 -2.23 -7.43 -14.02
N THR A 244 -3.42 -6.86 -13.81
CA THR A 244 -4.68 -7.60 -13.71
C THR A 244 -5.62 -7.15 -14.82
N ARG A 245 -6.33 -8.09 -15.42
CA ARG A 245 -7.39 -7.81 -16.41
C ARG A 245 -8.60 -8.67 -16.06
N GLU A 246 -9.71 -8.02 -15.76
CA GLU A 246 -10.93 -8.69 -15.34
C GLU A 246 -12.13 -8.13 -16.09
N THR A 247 -13.08 -9.00 -16.44
CA THR A 247 -14.36 -8.61 -17.04
C THR A 247 -15.45 -8.83 -16.01
N VAL A 248 -16.10 -7.74 -15.61
CA VAL A 248 -17.20 -7.76 -14.66
C VAL A 248 -18.50 -7.59 -15.43
N LEU A 249 -19.34 -8.64 -15.40
CA LEU A 249 -20.69 -8.58 -15.94
C LEU A 249 -21.59 -7.82 -14.97
N LEU A 250 -22.39 -6.89 -15.49
CA LEU A 250 -23.40 -6.22 -14.69
C LEU A 250 -24.59 -7.17 -14.52
N PRO A 251 -25.21 -7.23 -13.32
CA PRO A 251 -26.46 -7.95 -13.15
C PRO A 251 -27.57 -7.16 -13.84
N LEU A 252 -27.75 -7.40 -15.15
CA LEU A 252 -28.66 -6.67 -16.03
C LEU A 252 -30.09 -6.63 -15.51
N ASP A 253 -30.56 -7.71 -14.89
CA ASP A 253 -31.90 -7.79 -14.30
C ASP A 253 -32.06 -6.78 -13.16
N LYS A 254 -31.07 -6.70 -12.27
CA LYS A 254 -31.04 -5.68 -11.21
C LYS A 254 -30.91 -4.28 -11.79
N LEU A 255 -30.14 -4.09 -12.85
CA LEU A 255 -29.95 -2.79 -13.49
C LEU A 255 -31.27 -2.29 -14.12
N ARG A 256 -32.02 -3.18 -14.77
CA ARG A 256 -33.33 -2.91 -15.38
C ARG A 256 -34.39 -2.59 -14.33
N GLU A 257 -34.47 -3.38 -13.27
CA GLU A 257 -35.41 -3.16 -12.16
C GLU A 257 -35.12 -1.86 -11.38
N ARG A 258 -33.84 -1.56 -11.12
CA ARG A 258 -33.44 -0.46 -10.22
C ARG A 258 -33.34 0.90 -10.89
N LEU A 259 -33.07 0.96 -12.20
CA LEU A 259 -32.93 2.22 -12.93
C LEU A 259 -34.22 2.70 -13.59
N ALA A 260 -35.35 1.99 -13.40
CA ALA A 260 -36.64 2.27 -14.03
C ALA A 260 -36.51 2.55 -15.55
N ILE A 261 -35.60 1.83 -16.21
CA ILE A 261 -35.40 1.96 -17.66
C ILE A 261 -36.46 1.08 -18.31
N GLU A 262 -37.71 1.57 -18.34
CA GLU A 262 -38.85 0.84 -18.91
C GLU A 262 -38.64 0.49 -20.38
N LYS A 263 -37.73 1.20 -21.08
CA LYS A 263 -37.22 0.83 -22.40
C LYS A 263 -35.76 1.30 -22.56
N LEU A 264 -34.84 0.37 -22.78
CA LEU A 264 -33.51 0.62 -23.40
C LEU A 264 -33.63 0.71 -24.94
N GLU A 265 -34.85 0.75 -25.46
CA GLU A 265 -35.09 1.08 -26.86
C GLU A 265 -34.63 2.53 -27.06
N PRO A 266 -33.83 2.81 -28.11
CA PRO A 266 -33.49 4.18 -28.43
C PRO A 266 -34.79 4.93 -28.70
N ASP A 267 -34.98 6.09 -28.06
CA ASP A 267 -36.00 7.03 -28.51
C ASP A 267 -35.65 7.39 -29.96
N ASP A 268 -36.45 6.90 -30.91
CA ASP A 268 -36.45 7.40 -32.28
C ASP A 268 -36.73 8.92 -32.21
N ASP A 269 -35.74 9.69 -32.63
CA ASP A 269 -35.81 11.12 -32.97
C ASP A 269 -36.46 12.06 -31.95
N ARG A 270 -35.68 12.55 -30.98
CA ARG A 270 -35.77 13.96 -30.54
C ARG A 270 -34.38 14.55 -30.25
N ILE A 271 -33.80 15.17 -31.27
CA ILE A 271 -32.75 16.17 -31.11
C ILE A 271 -33.36 17.36 -30.35
N VAL A 272 -33.04 17.49 -29.07
CA VAL A 272 -33.23 18.75 -28.33
C VAL A 272 -31.86 19.42 -28.24
N ASN A 273 -31.61 20.33 -29.18
CA ASN A 273 -30.52 21.29 -29.05
C ASN A 273 -30.90 22.30 -27.97
N THR A 274 -30.18 22.28 -26.85
CA THR A 274 -30.10 23.43 -25.95
C THR A 274 -28.65 23.66 -25.59
N TYR A 275 -28.01 24.54 -26.37
CA TYR A 275 -26.84 25.28 -25.92
C TYR A 275 -27.33 26.35 -24.94
N THR A 276 -26.74 26.42 -23.76
CA THR A 276 -26.77 27.63 -22.95
C THR A 276 -25.32 27.96 -22.59
N SER A 277 -24.75 28.87 -23.36
CA SER A 277 -23.52 29.57 -23.01
C SER A 277 -23.82 30.54 -21.87
N ILE A 278 -23.00 30.52 -20.82
CA ILE A 278 -22.92 31.63 -19.87
C ILE A 278 -21.45 32.07 -19.84
N SER A 279 -21.27 33.34 -20.22
CA SER A 279 -20.09 34.18 -20.05
C SER A 279 -19.95 34.67 -18.61
#